data_AF-A0A9P4WGN1-F1
#
_entry.id   AF-A0A9P4WGN1-F1
#
_cell.length_a   1.000
_cell.length_b   1.000
_cell.length_c   1.000
_cell.angle_alpha   90.00
_cell.angle_beta   90.00
_cell.angle_gamma   90.00
#
_symmetry.space_group_name_H-M   'P 1'
#
loop_
_entity.id
_entity.type
_entity.pdbx_description
1 polymer ?
#
loop_
_entity_poly.entity_id
_entity_poly.type
_entity_poly.pdbx_seq_one_letter_code
_entity_poly.pdbx_strand_id
1 'polypeptide(L)' 'MANLTEALFRQGDNKEADVMGTAVLKMRQNVLGPDHFETMASAYSLAQVFAVQKRYSESERL' A
#
# COMPACT_ATOMS: atom_id res chain seq x y z
N MET A 1 7.65 6.04 4.23
CA MET A 1 6.26 6.48 3.96
C MET A 1 5.22 5.36 4.17
N ALA A 2 5.60 4.17 4.68
CA ALA A 2 4.62 3.16 5.14
C ALA A 2 3.63 3.71 6.18
N ASN A 3 4.09 4.69 6.98
CA ASN A 3 3.33 5.31 8.06
C ASN A 3 2.08 6.07 7.61
N LEU A 4 2.01 6.57 6.37
CA LEU A 4 0.86 7.36 5.89
C LEU A 4 -0.33 6.46 5.52
N THR A 5 -0.08 5.37 4.80
CA THR A 5 -1.12 4.39 4.44
C THR A 5 -1.71 3.75 5.69
N GLU A 6 -0.88 3.45 6.68
CA GLU A 6 -1.31 2.92 7.99
C GLU A 6 -2.10 3.96 8.81
N ALA A 7 -1.71 5.24 8.75
CA ALA A 7 -2.43 6.31 9.42
C ALA A 7 -3.83 6.53 8.83
N LEU A 8 -3.95 6.55 7.49
CA LEU A 8 -5.24 6.68 6.79
C LEU A 8 -6.14 5.46 7.05
N PHE A 9 -5.55 4.25 7.05
CA PHE A 9 -6.26 3.03 7.42
C PHE A 9 -6.82 3.08 8.86
N ARG A 10 -6.04 3.58 9.82
CA ARG A 10 -6.49 3.76 11.21
C ARG A 10 -7.59 4.82 11.38
N GLN A 11 -7.72 5.76 10.45
CA GLN A 11 -8.80 6.76 10.46
C GLN A 11 -10.13 6.24 9.89
N GLY A 12 -10.15 5.04 9.31
CA GLY A 12 -11.36 4.44 8.73
C GLY A 12 -11.61 4.79 7.27
N ASP A 13 -10.85 5.72 6.70
CA ASP A 13 -10.92 6.12 5.30
C ASP A 13 -10.13 5.18 4.38
N ASN A 14 -10.63 3.94 4.31
CA ASN A 14 -10.05 2.82 3.57
C ASN A 14 -9.87 3.08 2.07
N LYS A 15 -10.74 3.90 1.46
CA LYS A 15 -10.64 4.25 0.02
C LYS A 15 -9.50 5.22 -0.26
N GLU A 16 -9.27 6.17 0.64
CA GLU A 16 -8.18 7.13 0.47
C GLU A 16 -6.83 6.48 0.73
N ALA A 17 -6.76 5.57 1.72
CA ALA A 17 -5.59 4.72 1.97
C ALA A 17 -5.20 3.88 0.75
N ASP A 18 -6.18 3.33 0.02
CA ASP A 18 -5.95 2.56 -1.21
C ASP A 18 -5.36 3.44 -2.33
N VAL A 19 -6.01 4.56 -2.64
CA VAL A 19 -5.58 5.49 -3.69
C VAL A 19 -4.17 6.04 -3.41
N MET A 20 -3.94 6.50 -2.18
CA MET A 20 -2.63 7.03 -1.75
C MET A 20 -1.57 5.93 -1.73
N GLY A 21 -1.88 4.76 -1.16
CA GLY A 21 -0.94 3.65 -1.07
C GLY A 21 -0.51 3.14 -2.45
N THR A 22 -1.45 3.04 -3.39
CA THR A 22 -1.17 2.65 -4.78
C THR A 22 -0.30 3.69 -5.50
N ALA A 23 -0.59 4.98 -5.31
CA ALA A 23 0.21 6.05 -5.90
C ALA A 23 1.65 6.05 -5.36
N VAL A 24 1.83 5.88 -4.05
CA VAL A 24 3.14 5.82 -3.40
C VAL A 24 3.92 4.60 -3.87
N LEU A 25 3.29 3.43 -3.95
CA LEU A 25 3.93 2.22 -4.44
C LEU A 25 4.45 2.39 -5.87
N LYS A 26 3.63 2.96 -6.76
CA LYS A 26 4.03 3.22 -8.15
C LYS A 26 5.20 4.20 -8.26
N MET A 27 5.19 5.28 -7.47
CA MET A 27 6.31 6.21 -7.43
C MET A 27 7.59 5.54 -6.93
N ARG A 28 7.50 4.72 -5.86
CA ARG A 28 8.64 4.00 -5.30
C ARG A 28 9.21 2.96 -6.27
N GLN A 29 8.36 2.22 -6.97
CA GLN A 29 8.79 1.31 -8.04
C GLN A 29 9.54 2.06 -9.15
N ASN A 30 9.07 3.24 -9.55
CA ASN A 30 9.72 4.02 -10.60
C ASN A 30 11.05 4.66 -10.17
N VAL A 31 11.15 5.13 -8.93
CA VAL A 31 12.32 5.88 -8.43
C VAL A 31 13.37 4.95 -7.84
N LEU A 32 12.94 3.95 -7.06
CA LEU A 32 13.81 3.08 -6.27
C LEU A 32 13.94 1.67 -6.86
N GLY A 33 13.02 1.29 -7.74
CA GLY A 33 12.92 -0.07 -8.27
C GLY A 33 12.02 -0.98 -7.41
N PRO A 34 11.60 -2.12 -7.98
CA PRO A 34 10.74 -3.09 -7.30
C PRO A 34 11.42 -3.77 -6.12
N ASP A 35 12.73 -4.02 -6.20
CA ASP A 35 13.48 -4.77 -5.17
C ASP A 35 13.95 -3.93 -3.99
N HIS A 36 13.69 -2.62 -4.03
CA HIS A 36 14.09 -1.74 -2.95
C HIS A 36 13.23 -1.98 -1.71
N PHE A 37 13.86 -2.03 -0.53
CA PHE A 37 13.20 -2.30 0.75
C PHE A 37 11.95 -1.43 0.98
N GLU A 38 12.05 -0.11 0.74
CA GLU A 38 10.91 0.80 0.87
C GLU A 38 9.74 0.51 -0.10
N THR A 39 10.04 -0.02 -1.29
CA THR A 39 9.01 -0.42 -2.26
C THR A 39 8.28 -1.65 -1.75
N MET A 40 9.01 -2.66 -1.28
CA MET A 40 8.44 -3.87 -0.68
C MET A 40 7.61 -3.55 0.58
N ALA A 41 8.12 -2.68 1.45
CA ALA A 41 7.40 -2.24 2.65
C ALA A 41 6.06 -1.56 2.30
N SER A 42 6.04 -0.73 1.24
CA SER A 42 4.81 -0.11 0.74
C SER A 42 3.83 -1.13 0.17
N ALA A 43 4.30 -2.11 -0.60
CA ALA A 43 3.45 -3.19 -1.13
C ALA A 43 2.81 -4.00 0.00
N TYR A 44 3.60 -4.37 1.01
CA TYR A 44 3.11 -5.08 2.19
C TYR A 44 2.05 -4.30 2.98
N SER A 45 2.25 -3.00 3.19
CA SER A 45 1.25 -2.15 3.83
C SER A 45 -0.06 -2.06 3.02
N LEU A 46 0.03 -1.95 1.70
CA LEU A 46 -1.15 -1.89 0.83
C LEU A 46 -1.90 -3.24 0.78
N ALA A 47 -1.17 -4.37 0.78
CA ALA A 47 -1.75 -5.70 0.84
C ALA A 47 -2.59 -5.91 2.11
N GLN A 48 -2.09 -5.45 3.26
CA GLN A 48 -2.86 -5.48 4.51
C GLN A 48 -4.14 -4.63 4.45
N VAL A 49 -4.07 -3.45 3.82
CA VAL A 49 -5.25 -2.60 3.61
C VAL A 49 -6.30 -3.34 2.76
N PHE A 50 -5.89 -4.03 1.70
CA PHE A 50 -6.79 -4.85 0.89
C PHE A 50 -7.35 -6.05 1.64
N ALA A 51 -6.54 -6.73 2.44
CA ALA A 51 -6.98 -7.87 3.24
C ALA A 51 -8.08 -7.47 4.24
N VAL A 52 -7.96 -6.30 4.89
CA VAL A 52 -9.00 -5.82 5.81
C VAL A 52 -10.27 -5.39 5.07
N GLN A 53 -10.15 -4.91 3.84
CA GLN A 53 -11.28 -4.65 2.95
C GLN A 53 -11.89 -5.93 2.36
N LYS A 54 -11.41 -7.13 2.73
CA LYS A 54 -11.79 -8.43 2.15
C LYS A 54 -11.52 -8.53 0.65
N ARG A 55 -10.61 -7.70 0.12
CA ARG A 55 -10.14 -7.70 -1.28
C ARG A 55 -8.91 -8.57 -1.44
N TYR A 56 -9.04 -9.87 -1.11
CA TYR A 56 -7.90 -10.79 -1.08
C TYR A 56 -7.21 -10.95 -2.44
N SER A 57 -7.97 -10.93 -3.54
CA SER A 57 -7.42 -11.03 -4.89
C SER A 57 -6.49 -9.89 -5.27
N GLU A 58 -6.65 -8.72 -4.66
CA GLU A 58 -5.78 -7.57 -4.88
C GLU A 58 -4.58 -7.60 -3.93
N SER A 59 -4.78 -8.09 -2.70
CA SER A 59 -3.70 -8.36 -1.76
C SER A 59 -2.69 -9.39 -2.28
N GLU A 60 -3.13 -10.43 -2.98
CA GLU A 60 -2.25 -11.48 -3.53
C GLU A 60 -1.44 -11.02 -4.75
N ARG A 61 -1.82 -9.90 -5.37
CA ARG A 61 -1.13 -9.35 -6.56
C ARG A 61 -0.03 -8.34 -6.23
N LEU A 62 0.09 -7.95 -4.96
CA LEU A 62 1.12 -7.04 -4.44
C LEU A 62 2.34 -7.81 -3.96
#